data_AF-A0A7C3KVM9-F1
#
_entry.id   AF-A0A7C3KVM9-F1
#
_cell.length_a   1.000
_cell.length_b   1.000
_cell.length_c   1.000
_cell.angle_alpha   90.00
_cell.angle_beta   90.00
_cell.angle_gamma   90.00
#
_symmetry.space_group_name_H-M   'P 1'
#
loop_
_entity.id
_entity.type
_entity.pdbx_description
1 polymer ?
#
loop_
_entity_poly.entity_id
_entity_poly.type
_entity_poly.pdbx_seq_one_letter_code
_entity_poly.pdbx_strand_id
1 'polypeptide(L)'
;MAGYAIVFRPGTTLSDPAIDESSARALTPTATAPIPEANDLERVRADIEADGAAAASAVRAIEGNDVAALMAILASERIECAPAGSRGGARPSCEALGIPDGTQVLGFPVDIGGQVVLGSEEGVRAQLQGWLRRAPSLSVVARAPSGALFLGFAVEPSETGANWMSVQTSAEGDKVASVRFGVDTYTAFELFRDSERGGGGSFTVLAASPAELERERVRHQWFEAQP
;
A
#
# COMPACT_ATOMS: atom_id res chain seq x y z
N MET A 1 -12.08 2.64 28.33
CA MET A 1 -11.62 2.86 26.94
C MET A 1 -10.26 2.20 26.81
N ALA A 2 -10.20 1.04 26.18
CA ALA A 2 -8.96 0.36 25.85
C ALA A 2 -9.23 -0.51 24.62
N GLY A 3 -8.50 -0.28 23.52
CA GLY A 3 -8.50 -1.20 22.37
C GLY A 3 -7.79 -2.52 22.74
N TYR A 4 -7.54 -3.48 21.84
CA TYR A 4 -7.26 -3.36 20.42
C TYR A 4 -7.03 -4.77 19.77
N ALA A 5 -6.58 -4.83 18.49
CA ALA A 5 -6.46 -6.01 17.63
C ALA A 5 -5.13 -6.81 17.65
N ILE A 6 -5.25 -8.14 17.55
CA ILE A 6 -4.20 -9.15 17.25
C ILE A 6 -4.27 -9.52 15.75
N VAL A 7 -3.14 -9.59 15.03
CA VAL A 7 -3.10 -10.23 13.68
C VAL A 7 -1.89 -11.16 13.59
N PHE A 8 -2.15 -12.43 13.28
CA PHE A 8 -1.15 -13.47 12.96
C PHE A 8 -0.91 -13.56 11.45
N ARG A 9 0.32 -13.89 11.06
CA ARG A 9 0.64 -14.47 9.75
C ARG A 9 0.16 -15.94 9.67
N PRO A 10 -0.13 -16.49 8.47
CA PRO A 10 -0.71 -17.84 8.30
C PRO A 10 0.20 -19.05 8.65
N GLY A 11 1.24 -18.88 9.47
CA GLY A 11 2.18 -19.98 9.76
C GLY A 11 2.93 -19.92 11.08
N THR A 12 2.80 -18.85 11.86
CA THR A 12 3.49 -18.73 13.16
C THR A 12 2.51 -19.03 14.28
N THR A 13 2.51 -20.27 14.75
CA THR A 13 1.85 -20.62 16.01
C THR A 13 2.56 -19.91 17.17
N LEU A 14 1.82 -19.52 18.21
CA LEU A 14 2.29 -18.85 19.45
C LEU A 14 3.48 -19.51 20.19
N SER A 15 3.92 -20.67 19.72
CA SER A 15 5.06 -21.45 20.21
C SER A 15 6.37 -21.21 19.44
N ASP A 16 6.42 -20.28 18.48
CA ASP A 16 7.65 -19.97 17.73
C ASP A 16 8.64 -19.17 18.60
N PRO A 17 9.82 -19.74 18.93
CA PRO A 17 10.85 -19.06 19.74
C PRO A 17 11.46 -17.83 19.05
N ALA A 18 11.08 -17.52 17.80
CA ALA A 18 11.47 -16.30 17.10
C ALA A 18 10.70 -15.03 17.55
N ILE A 19 9.66 -15.15 18.40
CA ILE A 19 8.94 -14.00 18.96
C ILE A 19 9.56 -13.64 20.31
N ASP A 20 10.55 -12.75 20.30
CA ASP A 20 11.12 -12.19 21.52
C ASP A 20 10.27 -11.04 22.10
N GLU A 21 10.67 -10.50 23.25
CA GLU A 21 9.98 -9.40 23.93
C GLU A 21 9.87 -8.12 23.05
N SER A 22 10.76 -7.97 22.06
CA SER A 22 10.70 -6.88 21.07
C SER A 22 9.58 -7.11 20.03
N SER A 23 9.42 -8.36 19.61
CA SER A 23 8.31 -8.81 18.77
C SER A 23 6.98 -8.68 19.52
N ALA A 24 6.95 -8.98 20.82
CA ALA A 24 5.79 -8.75 21.68
C ALA A 24 5.45 -7.26 21.87
N ARG A 25 6.45 -6.35 21.90
CA ARG A 25 6.20 -4.90 21.89
C ARG A 25 5.69 -4.39 20.54
N ALA A 26 6.05 -5.03 19.42
CA ALA A 26 5.44 -4.75 18.11
C ALA A 26 3.97 -5.22 18.03
N LEU A 27 3.56 -6.14 18.91
CA LEU A 27 2.16 -6.51 19.16
C LEU A 27 1.44 -5.52 20.09
N THR A 28 2.13 -4.48 20.59
CA THR A 28 1.44 -3.42 21.32
C THR A 28 0.50 -2.73 20.36
N PRO A 29 -0.76 -2.55 20.75
CA PRO A 29 -1.67 -2.00 19.81
C PRO A 29 -1.44 -0.53 19.49
N THR A 30 -1.51 -0.23 18.21
CA THR A 30 -1.55 1.14 17.72
C THR A 30 -2.95 1.71 17.96
N ALA A 31 -3.02 2.93 18.51
CA ALA A 31 -4.22 3.77 18.46
C ALA A 31 -4.82 3.75 17.06
N THR A 32 -6.11 3.46 16.95
CA THR A 32 -6.83 3.67 15.70
C THR A 32 -6.60 5.12 15.30
N ALA A 33 -6.09 5.35 14.08
CA ALA A 33 -5.95 6.70 13.57
C ALA A 33 -7.33 7.38 13.64
N PRO A 34 -7.46 8.55 14.30
CA PRO A 34 -8.73 9.21 14.38
C PRO A 34 -9.18 9.58 12.96
N ILE A 35 -10.34 9.07 12.56
CA ILE A 35 -10.99 9.48 11.33
C ILE A 35 -11.48 10.92 11.54
N PRO A 36 -11.22 11.85 10.60
CA PRO A 36 -11.72 13.21 10.72
C PRO A 36 -13.25 13.24 10.84
N GLU A 37 -13.79 14.00 11.79
CA GLU A 37 -15.24 14.11 12.00
C GLU A 37 -15.98 14.60 10.74
N ALA A 38 -15.31 15.43 9.94
CA ALA A 38 -15.84 16.00 8.71
C ALA A 38 -15.64 15.12 7.46
N ASN A 39 -15.16 13.88 7.61
CA ASN A 39 -14.79 12.93 6.54
C ASN A 39 -15.47 13.18 5.17
N ASP A 40 -14.80 13.99 4.33
CA ASP A 40 -15.31 14.45 3.04
C ASP A 40 -14.29 14.12 1.96
N LEU A 41 -14.45 12.92 1.38
CA LEU A 41 -13.54 12.39 0.37
C LEU A 41 -13.58 13.21 -0.93
N GLU A 42 -14.74 13.79 -1.27
CA GLU A 42 -14.89 14.62 -2.46
C GLU A 42 -14.14 15.95 -2.31
N ARG A 43 -14.22 16.57 -1.13
CA ARG A 43 -13.40 17.75 -0.83
C ARG A 43 -11.91 17.42 -0.87
N VAL A 44 -11.47 16.33 -0.24
CA VAL A 44 -10.06 15.93 -0.26
C VAL A 44 -9.58 15.60 -1.68
N ARG A 45 -10.45 15.02 -2.52
CA ARG A 45 -10.17 14.82 -3.95
C ARG A 45 -9.95 16.15 -4.66
N ALA A 46 -10.81 17.14 -4.43
CA ALA A 46 -10.63 18.47 -5.01
C ALA A 46 -9.31 19.13 -4.57
N ASP A 47 -8.94 18.97 -3.29
CA ASP A 47 -7.65 19.46 -2.77
C ASP A 47 -6.46 18.74 -3.45
N ILE A 48 -6.55 17.42 -3.65
CA ILE A 48 -5.54 16.64 -4.40
C ILE A 48 -5.40 17.14 -5.83
N GLU A 49 -6.52 17.43 -6.50
CA GLU A 49 -6.54 17.93 -7.87
C GLU A 49 -5.93 19.32 -8.02
N ALA A 50 -6.07 20.16 -6.99
CA ALA A 50 -5.50 21.50 -6.96
C ALA A 50 -3.98 21.50 -6.68
N ASP A 51 -3.52 20.63 -5.76
CA ASP A 51 -2.18 20.77 -5.17
C ASP A 51 -1.15 19.74 -5.66
N GLY A 52 -1.59 18.56 -6.13
CA GLY A 52 -0.70 17.41 -6.35
C GLY A 52 -0.75 16.85 -7.77
N ALA A 53 0.18 17.26 -8.64
CA ALA A 53 0.22 16.78 -10.02
C ALA A 53 0.32 15.24 -10.12
N ALA A 54 1.18 14.60 -9.31
CA ALA A 54 1.30 13.15 -9.31
C ALA A 54 0.11 12.45 -8.64
N ALA A 55 -0.33 12.95 -7.48
CA ALA A 55 -1.47 12.38 -6.76
C ALA A 55 -2.75 12.40 -7.61
N ALA A 56 -3.09 13.56 -8.19
CA ALA A 56 -4.25 13.70 -9.06
C ALA A 56 -4.13 12.85 -10.33
N SER A 57 -2.93 12.75 -10.90
CA SER A 57 -2.69 11.89 -12.07
C SER A 57 -2.81 10.41 -11.73
N ALA A 58 -2.37 9.99 -10.54
CA ALA A 58 -2.52 8.62 -10.08
C ALA A 58 -3.99 8.27 -9.86
N VAL A 59 -4.78 9.15 -9.22
CA VAL A 59 -6.22 8.95 -9.04
C VAL A 59 -6.92 8.78 -10.40
N ARG A 60 -6.69 9.71 -11.34
CA ARG A 60 -7.26 9.63 -12.69
C ARG A 60 -6.84 8.38 -13.45
N ALA A 61 -5.56 8.02 -13.38
CA ALA A 61 -5.04 6.84 -14.07
C ALA A 61 -5.64 5.56 -13.48
N ILE A 62 -5.81 5.48 -12.16
CA ILE A 62 -6.32 4.29 -11.49
C ILE A 62 -7.81 4.10 -11.77
N GLU A 63 -8.61 5.14 -11.53
CA GLU A 63 -10.06 5.09 -11.75
C GLU A 63 -10.42 5.05 -13.24
N GLY A 64 -9.55 5.59 -14.11
CA GLY A 64 -9.68 5.54 -15.56
C GLY A 64 -9.14 4.27 -16.21
N ASN A 65 -8.63 3.30 -15.45
CA ASN A 65 -8.00 2.08 -15.96
C ASN A 65 -6.87 2.35 -16.99
N ASP A 66 -6.06 3.38 -16.74
CA ASP A 66 -4.95 3.81 -17.58
C ASP A 66 -3.60 3.38 -16.98
N VAL A 67 -3.22 2.13 -17.27
CA VAL A 67 -1.94 1.55 -16.86
C VAL A 67 -0.76 2.39 -17.37
N ALA A 68 -0.84 2.93 -18.59
CA ALA A 68 0.26 3.65 -19.21
C ALA A 68 0.50 4.99 -18.52
N ALA A 69 -0.56 5.74 -18.21
CA ALA A 69 -0.47 6.98 -17.44
C ALA A 69 0.09 6.75 -16.04
N LEU A 70 -0.32 5.68 -15.36
CA LEU A 70 0.20 5.34 -14.03
C LEU A 70 1.69 4.97 -14.09
N MET A 71 2.09 4.16 -15.07
CA MET A 71 3.51 3.80 -15.27
C MET A 71 4.38 5.01 -15.60
N ALA A 72 3.84 6.02 -16.30
CA ALA A 72 4.58 7.23 -16.68
C ALA A 72 4.91 8.13 -15.48
N ILE A 73 4.10 8.09 -14.42
CA ILE A 73 4.32 8.87 -13.19
C ILE A 73 4.98 8.07 -12.06
N LEU A 74 5.10 6.75 -12.24
CA LEU A 74 5.78 5.87 -11.28
C LEU A 74 7.29 6.14 -11.32
N ALA A 75 7.89 6.30 -10.15
CA ALA A 75 9.33 6.39 -10.02
C ALA A 75 9.98 5.14 -10.63
N SER A 76 11.16 5.32 -11.22
CA SER A 76 11.90 4.22 -11.84
C SER A 76 13.39 4.47 -11.69
N GLU A 77 14.15 3.40 -11.48
CA GLU A 77 15.61 3.46 -11.37
C GLU A 77 16.24 2.49 -12.36
N ARG A 78 17.39 2.87 -12.94
CA ARG A 78 18.22 1.93 -13.71
C ARG A 78 19.10 1.16 -12.74
N ILE A 79 18.90 -0.15 -12.70
CA ILE A 79 19.61 -1.06 -11.82
C ILE A 79 20.14 -2.26 -12.59
N GLU A 80 21.22 -2.85 -12.09
CA GLU A 80 21.69 -4.14 -12.57
C GLU A 80 20.71 -5.24 -12.15
N CYS A 81 20.26 -6.05 -13.11
CA CYS A 81 19.39 -7.20 -12.82
C CYS A 81 20.13 -8.24 -11.94
N ALA A 82 19.37 -8.98 -11.14
CA ALA A 82 19.91 -10.03 -10.29
C ALA A 82 20.33 -11.24 -11.14
N PRO A 83 21.54 -11.80 -10.93
CA PRO A 83 22.02 -12.92 -11.72
C PRO A 83 21.18 -14.18 -11.48
N ALA A 84 21.26 -15.13 -12.42
CA ALA A 84 20.53 -16.39 -12.35
C ALA A 84 20.72 -17.12 -11.01
N GLY A 85 19.64 -17.70 -10.48
CA GLY A 85 19.65 -18.40 -9.19
C GLY A 85 19.62 -17.50 -7.94
N SER A 86 19.64 -16.17 -8.08
CA SER A 86 19.42 -15.25 -6.95
C SER A 86 18.00 -15.43 -6.39
N ARG A 87 17.88 -15.69 -5.08
CA ARG A 87 16.58 -15.83 -4.41
C ARG A 87 16.25 -14.57 -3.60
N GLY A 88 15.02 -14.07 -3.76
CA GLY A 88 14.44 -13.05 -2.88
C GLY A 88 15.12 -11.66 -2.94
N GLY A 89 15.77 -11.33 -4.06
CA GLY A 89 16.44 -10.04 -4.22
C GLY A 89 15.46 -8.88 -4.44
N ALA A 90 15.84 -7.67 -4.03
CA ALA A 90 15.07 -6.43 -4.25
C ALA A 90 15.11 -5.93 -5.71
N ARG A 91 15.47 -6.79 -6.67
CA ARG A 91 15.74 -6.43 -8.08
C ARG A 91 15.17 -7.49 -9.03
N PRO A 92 14.82 -7.12 -10.28
CA PRO A 92 14.38 -8.08 -11.29
C PRO A 92 15.47 -9.11 -11.62
N SER A 93 15.09 -10.37 -11.84
CA SER A 93 16.02 -11.44 -12.27
C SER A 93 16.36 -11.30 -13.76
N CYS A 94 17.65 -11.38 -14.11
CA CYS A 94 18.10 -11.40 -15.51
C CYS A 94 17.54 -12.62 -16.26
N GLU A 95 17.51 -13.78 -15.60
CA GLU A 95 16.94 -15.03 -16.13
C GLU A 95 15.45 -14.89 -16.43
N ALA A 96 14.67 -14.29 -15.52
CA ALA A 96 13.24 -14.07 -15.72
C ALA A 96 12.94 -13.11 -16.87
N LEU A 97 13.88 -12.20 -17.17
CA LEU A 97 13.79 -11.26 -18.28
C LEU A 97 14.40 -11.79 -19.58
N GLY A 98 15.06 -12.95 -19.56
CA GLY A 98 15.74 -13.51 -20.73
C GLY A 98 16.91 -12.66 -21.23
N ILE A 99 17.61 -11.94 -20.34
CA ILE A 99 18.73 -11.05 -20.67
C ILE A 99 20.04 -11.52 -19.99
N PRO A 100 21.23 -11.12 -20.51
CA PRO A 100 22.50 -11.46 -19.89
C PRO A 100 22.66 -10.90 -18.47
N ASP A 101 23.38 -11.62 -17.61
CA ASP A 101 23.80 -11.14 -16.29
C ASP A 101 24.59 -9.82 -16.41
N GLY A 102 24.37 -8.90 -15.48
CA GLY A 102 24.98 -7.57 -15.50
C GLY A 102 24.27 -6.53 -16.37
N THR A 103 23.18 -6.91 -17.04
CA THR A 103 22.38 -5.96 -17.84
C THR A 103 21.65 -4.96 -16.95
N GLN A 104 21.72 -3.68 -17.32
CA GLN A 104 20.96 -2.61 -16.66
C GLN A 104 19.51 -2.62 -17.15
N VAL A 105 18.57 -2.64 -16.21
CA VAL A 105 17.12 -2.64 -16.46
C VAL A 105 16.43 -1.54 -15.67
N LEU A 106 15.23 -1.14 -16.09
CA LEU A 106 14.38 -0.27 -15.27
C LEU A 106 13.68 -1.09 -14.19
N GLY A 107 13.92 -0.70 -12.94
CA GLY A 107 13.22 -1.20 -11.77
C GLY A 107 12.14 -0.20 -11.33
N PHE A 108 10.97 -0.71 -10.98
CA PHE A 108 9.83 0.06 -10.50
C PHE A 108 9.52 -0.30 -9.04
N PRO A 109 9.38 0.68 -8.14
CA PRO A 109 9.18 0.44 -6.72
C PRO A 109 7.80 -0.15 -6.44
N VAL A 110 7.80 -1.34 -5.85
CA VAL A 110 6.63 -2.06 -5.36
C VAL A 110 6.80 -2.28 -3.87
N ASP A 111 5.85 -1.80 -3.07
CA ASP A 111 5.80 -2.12 -1.64
C ASP A 111 5.19 -3.51 -1.46
N ILE A 112 5.97 -4.40 -0.84
CA ILE A 112 5.55 -5.73 -0.41
C ILE A 112 5.69 -5.79 1.11
N GLY A 113 4.58 -5.57 1.82
CA GLY A 113 4.54 -5.73 3.28
C GLY A 113 5.41 -4.73 4.06
N GLY A 114 5.50 -3.48 3.58
CA GLY A 114 6.32 -2.42 4.16
C GLY A 114 7.75 -2.37 3.63
N GLN A 115 8.13 -3.28 2.73
CA GLN A 115 9.42 -3.27 2.07
C GLN A 115 9.26 -2.91 0.59
N VAL A 116 9.94 -1.84 0.17
CA VAL A 116 9.98 -1.46 -1.24
C VAL A 116 11.04 -2.30 -1.96
N VAL A 117 10.59 -3.06 -2.97
CA VAL A 117 11.44 -3.81 -3.90
C VAL A 117 11.28 -3.26 -5.31
N LEU A 118 12.24 -3.54 -6.19
CA LEU A 118 12.17 -3.12 -7.59
C LEU A 118 11.65 -4.26 -8.48
N GLY A 119 10.41 -4.11 -8.96
CA GLY A 119 9.80 -4.98 -9.97
C GLY A 119 10.22 -4.60 -11.38
N SER A 120 10.13 -5.56 -12.32
CA SER A 120 10.32 -5.28 -13.75
C SER A 120 9.13 -4.51 -14.31
N GLU A 121 9.36 -3.75 -15.39
CA GLU A 121 8.30 -3.02 -16.07
C GLU A 121 7.12 -3.93 -16.46
N GLU A 122 7.42 -5.08 -17.08
CA GLU A 122 6.41 -6.04 -17.51
C GLU A 122 5.62 -6.62 -16.33
N GLY A 123 6.31 -6.99 -15.25
CA GLY A 123 5.67 -7.55 -14.06
C GLY A 123 4.75 -6.56 -13.37
N VAL A 124 5.21 -5.31 -13.19
CA VAL A 124 4.39 -4.25 -12.59
C VAL A 124 3.21 -3.90 -13.49
N ARG A 125 3.41 -3.78 -14.80
CA ARG A 125 2.35 -3.51 -15.78
C ARG A 125 1.27 -4.59 -15.76
N ALA A 126 1.67 -5.87 -15.72
CA ALA A 126 0.74 -7.00 -15.66
C ALA A 126 -0.10 -6.98 -14.38
N GLN A 127 0.51 -6.72 -13.22
CA GLN A 127 -0.22 -6.61 -11.95
C GLN A 127 -1.17 -5.43 -11.94
N LEU A 128 -0.70 -4.25 -12.35
CA LEU A 128 -1.54 -3.05 -12.51
C LEU A 128 -2.73 -3.35 -13.41
N GLN A 129 -2.51 -3.97 -14.57
CA GLN A 129 -3.59 -4.28 -15.50
C GLN A 129 -4.62 -5.28 -14.93
N GLY A 130 -4.18 -6.24 -14.11
CA GLY A 130 -5.09 -7.13 -13.38
C GLY A 130 -5.98 -6.36 -12.38
N TRP A 131 -5.39 -5.41 -11.66
CA TRP A 131 -6.10 -4.59 -10.68
C TRP A 131 -7.05 -3.56 -11.30
N LEU A 132 -6.56 -2.79 -12.27
CA LEU A 132 -7.27 -1.67 -12.88
C LEU A 132 -8.52 -2.11 -13.65
N ARG A 133 -8.52 -3.33 -14.22
CA ARG A 133 -9.72 -3.94 -14.85
C ARG A 133 -10.88 -4.15 -13.87
N ARG A 134 -10.60 -4.17 -12.57
CA ARG A 134 -11.60 -4.32 -11.51
C ARG A 134 -12.25 -2.99 -11.14
N ALA A 135 -11.91 -1.90 -11.84
CA ALA A 135 -12.41 -0.55 -11.60
C ALA A 135 -12.28 -0.11 -10.12
N PRO A 136 -11.05 -0.14 -9.56
CA PRO A 136 -10.82 0.32 -8.20
C PRO A 136 -11.15 1.82 -8.08
N SER A 137 -11.82 2.20 -6.99
CA SER A 137 -12.15 3.60 -6.67
C SER A 137 -11.37 4.07 -5.45
N LEU A 138 -11.03 5.36 -5.41
CA LEU A 138 -10.36 5.95 -4.25
C LEU A 138 -11.21 5.71 -2.99
N SER A 139 -10.58 5.12 -1.98
CA SER A 139 -11.25 4.66 -0.76
C SER A 139 -10.67 5.31 0.48
N VAL A 140 -9.38 5.64 0.50
CA VAL A 140 -8.76 6.34 1.62
C VAL A 140 -7.63 7.24 1.15
N VAL A 141 -7.49 8.37 1.81
CA VAL A 141 -6.39 9.32 1.62
C VAL A 141 -5.77 9.58 2.99
N ALA A 142 -4.46 9.46 3.06
CA ALA A 142 -3.71 9.87 4.23
C ALA A 142 -2.44 10.63 3.84
N ARG A 143 -1.87 11.33 4.82
CA ARG A 143 -0.64 12.09 4.69
C ARG A 143 0.40 11.54 5.64
N ALA A 144 1.56 11.16 5.11
CA ALA A 144 2.72 10.79 5.89
C ALA A 144 3.34 12.03 6.55
N PRO A 145 4.15 11.88 7.62
CA PRO A 145 4.90 12.98 8.22
C PRO A 145 5.82 13.74 7.25
N SER A 146 6.30 13.06 6.21
CA SER A 146 7.12 13.65 5.14
C SER A 146 6.33 14.57 4.20
N GLY A 147 5.00 14.60 4.31
CA GLY A 147 4.11 15.29 3.37
C GLY A 147 3.65 14.43 2.19
N ALA A 148 4.26 13.26 1.98
CA ALA A 148 3.83 12.30 0.97
C ALA A 148 2.36 11.89 1.20
N LEU A 149 1.61 11.77 0.11
CA LEU A 149 0.24 11.27 0.13
C LEU A 149 0.23 9.77 -0.07
N PHE A 150 -0.61 9.12 0.71
CA PHE A 150 -0.99 7.74 0.52
C PHE A 150 -2.43 7.69 0.01
N LEU A 151 -2.62 7.02 -1.11
CA LEU A 151 -3.91 6.90 -1.78
C LEU A 151 -4.25 5.41 -1.84
N GLY A 152 -5.23 4.98 -1.05
CA GLY A 152 -5.76 3.62 -1.07
C GLY A 152 -7.02 3.55 -1.92
N PHE A 153 -7.09 2.54 -2.78
CA PHE A 153 -8.19 2.29 -3.70
C PHE A 153 -8.79 0.93 -3.41
N ALA A 154 -10.11 0.82 -3.46
CA ALA A 154 -10.84 -0.43 -3.20
C ALA A 154 -11.72 -0.83 -4.39
N VAL A 155 -11.98 -2.13 -4.54
CA VAL A 155 -12.89 -2.72 -5.53
C VAL A 155 -14.15 -3.20 -4.81
N GLU A 156 -15.29 -2.61 -5.15
CA GLU A 156 -16.60 -2.96 -4.58
C GLU A 156 -17.39 -3.96 -5.47
N PRO A 157 -18.20 -4.87 -4.88
CA PRO A 157 -18.17 -5.29 -3.48
C PRO A 157 -17.08 -6.35 -3.27
N SER A 158 -16.25 -6.18 -2.24
CA SER A 158 -15.30 -7.23 -1.86
C SER A 158 -15.84 -8.09 -0.74
N GLU A 159 -16.35 -9.27 -1.07
CA GLU A 159 -16.72 -10.26 -0.04
C GLU A 159 -15.47 -10.87 0.64
N THR A 160 -14.29 -10.80 0.00
CA THR A 160 -13.10 -11.60 0.40
C THR A 160 -11.91 -10.80 0.96
N GLY A 161 -11.96 -9.47 1.04
CA GLY A 161 -10.91 -8.68 1.72
C GLY A 161 -9.70 -8.24 0.87
N ALA A 162 -9.15 -9.01 -0.09
CA ALA A 162 -8.01 -8.57 -0.95
C ALA A 162 -8.45 -7.75 -2.15
N ASN A 163 -9.16 -6.67 -1.90
CA ASN A 163 -9.72 -5.86 -2.97
C ASN A 163 -9.26 -4.43 -2.87
N TRP A 164 -8.00 -4.20 -2.49
CA TRP A 164 -7.42 -2.88 -2.53
C TRP A 164 -6.03 -2.85 -3.18
N MET A 165 -5.69 -1.69 -3.72
CA MET A 165 -4.32 -1.33 -4.09
C MET A 165 -4.04 0.06 -3.53
N SER A 166 -2.78 0.42 -3.36
CA SER A 166 -2.43 1.78 -2.97
C SER A 166 -1.24 2.30 -3.74
N VAL A 167 -1.14 3.62 -3.75
CA VAL A 167 0.05 4.31 -4.21
C VAL A 167 0.49 5.30 -3.15
N GLN A 168 1.80 5.50 -3.07
CA GLN A 168 2.39 6.53 -2.24
C GLN A 168 3.11 7.53 -3.14
N THR A 169 2.91 8.83 -2.95
CA THR A 169 3.65 9.85 -3.68
C THR A 169 5.05 10.08 -3.11
N SER A 170 5.93 10.70 -3.89
CA SER A 170 7.13 11.34 -3.34
C SER A 170 6.74 12.44 -2.34
N ALA A 171 7.68 12.84 -1.48
CA ALA A 171 7.48 13.96 -0.56
C ALA A 171 7.32 15.28 -1.34
N GLU A 172 7.97 15.37 -2.50
CA GLU A 172 7.91 16.48 -3.44
C GLU A 172 6.60 16.50 -4.26
N GLY A 173 5.83 15.40 -4.26
CA GLY A 173 4.54 15.30 -4.94
C GLY A 173 4.61 15.24 -6.47
N ASP A 174 5.79 15.08 -7.04
CA ASP A 174 6.07 15.05 -8.48
C ASP A 174 5.96 13.65 -9.11
N LYS A 175 6.07 12.60 -8.29
CA LYS A 175 5.99 11.20 -8.74
C LYS A 175 5.21 10.31 -7.77
N VAL A 176 4.80 9.15 -8.26
CA VAL A 176 4.42 8.01 -7.41
C VAL A 176 5.71 7.31 -6.98
N ALA A 177 5.99 7.27 -5.69
CA ALA A 177 7.16 6.67 -5.10
C ALA A 177 7.07 5.14 -5.00
N SER A 178 5.87 4.58 -4.88
CA SER A 178 5.65 3.13 -4.88
C SER A 178 4.19 2.78 -5.15
N VAL A 179 3.97 1.54 -5.60
CA VAL A 179 2.64 0.90 -5.66
C VAL A 179 2.63 -0.28 -4.69
N ARG A 180 1.51 -0.47 -3.98
CA ARG A 180 1.26 -1.66 -3.18
C ARG A 180 0.01 -2.36 -3.66
N PHE A 181 0.07 -3.68 -3.71
CA PHE A 181 -1.08 -4.51 -4.01
C PHE A 181 -1.55 -5.17 -2.72
N GLY A 182 -2.85 -5.07 -2.45
CA GLY A 182 -3.43 -5.63 -1.25
C GLY A 182 -3.44 -7.16 -1.26
N VAL A 183 -3.41 -7.71 -0.05
CA VAL A 183 -3.61 -9.15 0.21
C VAL A 183 -4.76 -9.29 1.21
N ASP A 184 -5.40 -10.47 1.25
CA ASP A 184 -6.76 -10.64 1.81
C ASP A 184 -6.88 -10.27 3.29
N THR A 185 -5.75 -10.23 3.98
CA THR A 185 -5.67 -10.02 5.41
C THR A 185 -5.59 -8.56 5.81
N TYR A 186 -5.43 -7.62 4.86
CA TYR A 186 -5.19 -6.21 5.20
C TYR A 186 -6.32 -5.26 4.77
N THR A 187 -6.70 -4.30 5.61
CA THR A 187 -7.45 -3.10 5.16
C THR A 187 -6.47 -2.00 4.74
N ALA A 188 -6.96 -1.02 3.98
CA ALA A 188 -6.12 0.12 3.62
C ALA A 188 -5.63 0.90 4.87
N PHE A 189 -6.42 0.86 5.96
CA PHE A 189 -6.06 1.42 7.26
C PHE A 189 -4.87 0.73 7.95
N GLU A 190 -4.66 -0.57 7.73
CA GLU A 190 -3.55 -1.29 8.36
C GLU A 190 -2.19 -0.94 7.78
N LEU A 191 -2.17 -0.37 6.58
CA LEU A 191 -0.95 0.06 5.90
C LEU A 191 -0.33 1.26 6.61
N PHE A 192 -1.18 2.14 7.14
CA PHE A 192 -0.76 3.23 8.02
C PHE A 192 -0.11 2.67 9.29
N ARG A 193 -0.72 1.64 9.87
CA ARG A 193 -0.26 1.03 11.12
C ARG A 193 1.06 0.28 10.94
N ASP A 194 1.26 -0.41 9.82
CA ASP A 194 2.52 -1.11 9.55
C ASP A 194 3.67 -0.14 9.27
N SER A 195 3.39 0.99 8.59
CA SER A 195 4.40 2.03 8.39
C SER A 195 4.80 2.71 9.71
N GLU A 196 3.84 2.94 10.61
CA GLU A 196 4.10 3.42 11.97
C GLU A 196 4.98 2.45 12.78
N ARG A 197 4.71 1.14 12.68
CA ARG A 197 5.50 0.08 13.33
C ARG A 197 6.94 0.01 12.82
N GLY A 198 7.17 0.34 11.55
CA GLY A 198 8.50 0.44 10.96
C GLY A 198 9.29 1.69 11.39
N GLY A 199 8.72 2.55 12.25
CA GLY A 199 9.34 3.81 12.68
C GLY A 199 9.08 4.99 11.74
N GLY A 200 8.15 4.86 10.79
CA GLY A 200 7.83 5.88 9.77
C GLY A 200 7.07 7.12 10.27
N GLY A 201 6.72 7.17 11.56
CA GLY A 201 5.87 8.21 12.15
C GLY A 201 4.39 8.06 11.74
N SER A 202 3.51 8.82 12.40
CA SER A 202 2.06 8.61 12.27
C SER A 202 1.45 9.25 11.04
N PHE A 203 0.66 8.47 10.30
CA PHE A 203 -0.10 8.99 9.17
C PHE A 203 -1.31 9.77 9.66
N THR A 204 -1.60 10.89 9.00
CA THR A 204 -2.85 11.62 9.22
C THR A 204 -3.85 11.21 8.15
N VAL A 205 -4.90 10.48 8.53
CA VAL A 205 -6.00 10.16 7.62
C VAL A 205 -6.75 11.45 7.29
N LEU A 206 -6.85 11.78 6.00
CA LEU A 206 -7.50 12.99 5.51
C LEU A 206 -8.97 12.73 5.17
N ALA A 207 -9.26 11.58 4.55
CA ALA A 207 -10.61 11.11 4.27
C ALA A 207 -10.62 9.60 3.96
N ALA A 208 -11.78 8.98 4.11
CA ALA A 208 -12.06 7.62 3.73
C ALA A 208 -13.50 7.49 3.18
N SER A 209 -13.76 6.49 2.35
CA SER A 209 -15.11 6.22 1.85
C SER A 209 -16.01 5.69 2.97
N PRO A 210 -17.34 5.91 2.92
CA PRO A 210 -18.25 5.33 3.90
C PRO A 210 -18.13 3.81 4.03
N ALA A 211 -17.89 3.11 2.92
CA ALA A 211 -17.69 1.66 2.91
C ALA A 211 -16.41 1.25 3.65
N GLU A 212 -15.31 1.99 3.48
CA GLU A 212 -14.07 1.73 4.22
C GLU A 212 -14.22 2.01 5.72
N LEU A 213 -14.91 3.09 6.08
CA LEU A 213 -15.21 3.41 7.47
C LEU A 213 -16.05 2.32 8.14
N GLU A 214 -17.07 1.82 7.43
CA GLU A 214 -17.90 0.73 7.91
C GLU A 214 -17.10 -0.57 8.06
N ARG A 215 -16.23 -0.89 7.09
CA ARG A 215 -15.31 -2.03 7.20
C ARG A 215 -14.43 -1.93 8.44
N GLU A 216 -13.81 -0.76 8.65
CA GLU A 216 -12.95 -0.54 9.81
C GLU A 216 -13.74 -0.62 11.13
N ARG A 217 -14.98 -0.11 11.16
CA ARG A 217 -15.88 -0.21 12.32
C ARG A 217 -16.26 -1.66 12.63
N VAL A 218 -16.72 -2.42 11.64
CA VAL A 218 -17.10 -3.84 11.79
C VAL A 218 -15.90 -4.66 12.24
N ARG A 219 -14.74 -4.41 11.64
CA ARG A 219 -13.48 -5.04 12.01
C ARG A 219 -13.12 -4.73 13.47
N HIS A 220 -13.20 -3.47 13.88
CA HIS A 220 -12.94 -3.07 15.26
C HIS A 220 -13.85 -3.80 16.25
N GLN A 221 -15.15 -3.88 15.94
CA GLN A 221 -16.12 -4.61 16.76
C GLN A 221 -15.84 -6.11 16.84
N TRP A 222 -15.45 -6.74 15.72
CA TRP A 222 -15.05 -8.14 15.71
C TRP A 222 -13.84 -8.40 16.63
N PHE A 223 -12.86 -7.49 16.64
CA PHE A 223 -11.74 -7.58 17.56
C PHE A 223 -12.12 -7.36 19.03
N GLU A 224 -12.96 -6.36 19.33
CA GLU A 224 -13.43 -6.11 20.70
C GLU A 224 -14.25 -7.28 21.26
N ALA A 225 -14.90 -8.07 20.40
CA ALA A 225 -15.69 -9.24 20.79
C ALA A 225 -14.85 -10.51 21.04
N GLN A 226 -13.55 -10.51 20.71
CA GLN A 226 -12.67 -11.65 20.99
C GLN A 226 -12.15 -11.59 22.44
N PRO A 227 -12.28 -12.69 23.22
CA PRO A 227 -11.86 -12.75 24.62
C PRO A 227 -10.34 -12.77 24.82
#